data_AF-A0A919FBD6-F1
#
_entry.id   AF-A0A919FBD6-F1
#
_cell.length_a   1.000
_cell.length_b   1.000
_cell.length_c   1.000
_cell.angle_alpha   90.00
_cell.angle_beta   90.00
_cell.angle_gamma   90.00
#
_symmetry.space_group_name_H-M   'P 1'
#
loop_
_entity.id
_entity.type
_entity.pdbx_description
1 polymer ?
#
loop_
_entity_poly.entity_id
_entity_poly.type
_entity_poly.pdbx_seq_one_letter_code
_entity_poly.pdbx_strand_id
1 'polypeptide(L)'
;MRTGCSPLDGPHYDWAIQQAKGWLEVTVAWEGGRRAVEVYDPVRLAQSVAVELNRLGHFTARDLLVVPSVTREHVEAAVSAIADEDFFRRR
;
A
#
# COMPACT_ATOMS: atom_id res chain seq x y z
N MET A 1 -15.22 -18.45 2.71
CA MET A 1 -14.95 -17.10 2.15
C MET A 1 -13.47 -17.03 1.84
N ARG A 2 -13.07 -16.78 0.59
CA ARG A 2 -11.68 -16.60 0.20
C ARG A 2 -11.50 -15.14 -0.23
N THR A 3 -11.00 -14.31 0.67
CA THR A 3 -10.36 -13.04 0.32
C THR A 3 -9.00 -13.38 -0.25
N GLY A 4 -8.88 -13.30 -1.58
CA GLY A 4 -7.63 -13.52 -2.28
C GLY A 4 -7.01 -12.18 -2.67
N CYS A 5 -5.99 -11.74 -1.95
CA CYS A 5 -4.96 -10.90 -2.55
C CYS A 5 -4.24 -11.78 -3.57
N SER A 6 -4.54 -11.63 -4.86
CA SER A 6 -3.77 -12.31 -5.92
C SER A 6 -2.72 -11.37 -6.48
N PRO A 7 -1.43 -11.60 -6.18
CA PRO A 7 -0.34 -11.13 -7.02
C PRO A 7 0.46 -12.33 -7.53
N LEU A 8 -0.11 -13.27 -8.29
CA LEU A 8 0.57 -14.57 -8.52
C LEU A 8 0.66 -15.12 -9.94
N ASP A 9 0.45 -14.32 -11.00
CA ASP A 9 0.70 -14.77 -12.38
C ASP A 9 1.88 -14.01 -13.05
N GLY A 10 2.99 -13.81 -12.33
CA GLY A 10 4.23 -13.19 -12.83
C GLY A 10 5.44 -13.44 -11.91
N PRO A 11 6.69 -13.40 -12.43
CA PRO A 11 7.84 -14.09 -11.85
C PRO A 11 8.22 -13.51 -10.48
N HIS A 12 8.39 -14.37 -9.46
CA HIS A 12 8.99 -14.09 -8.16
C HIS A 12 8.90 -12.61 -7.70
N TYR A 13 7.75 -12.22 -7.15
CA TYR A 13 7.62 -10.93 -6.47
C TYR A 13 8.56 -10.90 -5.26
N ASP A 14 9.72 -10.27 -5.42
CA ASP A 14 10.76 -10.23 -4.39
C ASP A 14 10.41 -9.19 -3.32
N TRP A 15 9.77 -9.67 -2.25
CA TRP A 15 9.44 -8.88 -1.09
C TRP A 15 10.65 -8.25 -0.41
N ALA A 16 11.86 -8.83 -0.53
CA ALA A 16 13.06 -8.25 0.05
C ALA A 16 13.44 -6.94 -0.66
N ILE A 17 13.26 -6.87 -1.98
CA ILE A 17 13.49 -5.63 -2.75
C ILE A 17 12.49 -4.54 -2.32
N GLN A 18 11.23 -4.90 -2.10
CA GLN A 18 10.20 -3.91 -1.74
C GLN A 18 10.35 -3.42 -0.30
N GLN A 19 10.70 -4.33 0.62
CA GLN A 19 11.03 -3.97 1.99
C GLN A 19 12.20 -2.98 2.03
N ALA A 20 13.24 -3.20 1.22
CA ALA A 20 14.38 -2.28 1.13
C ALA A 20 14.02 -0.93 0.50
N LYS A 21 13.04 -0.89 -0.42
CA LYS A 21 12.53 0.37 -1.00
C LYS A 21 11.70 1.17 0.01
N GLY A 22 10.95 0.48 0.87
CA GLY A 22 10.06 1.12 1.85
C GLY A 22 8.78 1.71 1.25
N TRP A 23 8.52 1.44 -0.02
CA TRP A 23 7.26 1.80 -0.70
C TRP A 23 6.94 0.79 -1.80
N LEU A 24 5.66 0.58 -2.05
CA LEU A 24 5.16 -0.17 -3.22
C LEU A 24 3.71 0.23 -3.53
N GLU A 25 3.27 -0.02 -4.75
CA GLU A 25 1.86 0.09 -5.13
C GLU A 25 1.22 -1.31 -5.10
N VAL A 26 0.10 -1.46 -4.38
CA VAL A 26 -0.74 -2.68 -4.45
C VAL A 26 -2.08 -2.38 -5.07
N THR A 27 -2.67 -3.39 -5.71
CA THR A 27 -4.11 -3.40 -5.98
C THR A 27 -4.81 -4.17 -4.89
N VAL A 28 -5.63 -3.47 -4.10
CA VAL A 28 -6.54 -4.09 -3.12
C VAL A 28 -7.85 -4.42 -3.81
N ALA A 29 -8.32 -5.65 -3.68
CA ALA A 29 -9.60 -6.10 -4.25
C ALA A 29 -10.56 -6.57 -3.14
N TRP A 30 -11.83 -6.16 -3.24
CA TRP A 30 -12.93 -6.56 -2.36
C TRP A 30 -14.21 -6.81 -3.18
N GLU A 31 -15.26 -7.29 -2.53
CA GLU A 31 -16.53 -7.72 -3.16
C GLU A 31 -17.22 -6.62 -4.00
N GLY A 32 -16.87 -5.34 -3.80
CA GLY A 32 -17.45 -4.20 -4.52
C GLY A 32 -16.50 -3.46 -5.45
N GLY A 33 -15.25 -3.91 -5.60
CA GLY A 33 -14.29 -3.22 -6.48
C GLY A 33 -12.83 -3.54 -6.21
N ARG A 34 -11.98 -2.83 -6.95
CA ARG A 34 -10.53 -2.84 -6.76
C ARG A 34 -10.01 -1.41 -6.77
N ARG A 35 -8.94 -1.15 -6.04
CA ARG A 35 -8.31 0.16 -5.96
C ARG A 35 -6.80 0.01 -5.81
N ALA A 36 -6.07 0.85 -6.53
CA ALA A 36 -4.64 0.99 -6.35
C ALA A 36 -4.39 1.79 -5.07
N VAL A 37 -3.52 1.29 -4.21
CA VAL A 37 -3.19 1.85 -2.91
C VAL A 37 -1.67 1.99 -2.86
N GLU A 38 -1.20 3.19 -2.55
CA GLU A 38 0.22 3.43 -2.31
C GLU A 38 0.55 3.03 -0.88
N VAL A 39 1.47 2.08 -0.70
CA VAL A 39 1.89 1.60 0.61
C VAL A 39 3.28 2.11 0.92
N TYR A 40 3.45 2.76 2.07
CA TYR A 40 4.73 3.24 2.56
C TYR A 40 5.03 2.71 3.96
N ASP A 41 6.32 2.59 4.28
CA ASP A 41 6.76 2.71 5.67
C ASP A 41 6.91 4.20 6.08
N PRO A 42 6.92 4.52 7.39
CA PRO A 42 6.94 5.91 7.85
C PRO A 42 8.21 6.66 7.42
N VAL A 43 9.34 5.97 7.32
CA VAL A 43 10.63 6.57 6.98
C VAL A 43 10.61 6.99 5.51
N ARG A 44 10.19 6.11 4.62
CA ARG A 44 10.13 6.37 3.19
C ARG A 44 9.07 7.42 2.84
N LEU A 45 7.93 7.43 3.54
CA LEU A 45 6.92 8.47 3.37
C LEU A 45 7.48 9.85 3.72
N ALA A 46 8.12 9.98 4.89
CA ALA A 46 8.69 11.26 5.33
C ALA A 46 9.74 11.79 4.34
N GLN A 47 10.57 10.91 3.78
CA GLN A 47 11.54 11.27 2.74
C GLN A 47 10.85 11.76 1.46
N SER A 48 9.80 11.06 1.02
CA SER A 48 9.06 11.40 -0.20
C SER A 48 8.34 12.74 -0.06
N VAL A 49 7.69 12.99 1.09
CA VAL A 49 7.08 14.27 1.44
C VAL A 49 8.13 15.39 1.44
N ALA A 50 9.29 15.20 2.06
CA ALA A 50 10.34 16.22 2.10
C ALA A 50 10.86 16.58 0.70
N VAL A 51 11.06 15.57 -0.16
CA VAL A 51 11.51 15.78 -1.55
C VAL A 51 10.46 16.56 -2.34
N GLU A 52 9.19 16.18 -2.26
CA GLU A 52 8.12 16.85 -3.00
C GLU A 52 7.84 18.25 -2.49
N LEU A 53 7.84 18.48 -1.17
CA LEU A 53 7.71 19.83 -0.62
C LEU A 53 8.83 20.76 -1.11
N ASN A 54 10.08 20.27 -1.14
CA ASN A 54 11.20 21.06 -1.63
C ASN A 54 11.10 21.37 -3.14
N ARG A 55 10.50 20.46 -3.93
CA ARG A 55 10.43 20.57 -5.39
C ARG A 55 9.18 21.31 -5.88
N LEU A 56 8.05 21.06 -5.26
CA LEU A 56 6.70 21.42 -5.73
C LEU A 56 5.93 22.29 -4.72
N GLY A 57 6.41 22.41 -3.48
CA GLY A 57 5.73 23.13 -2.40
C GLY A 57 4.51 22.40 -1.81
N HIS A 58 4.20 21.19 -2.30
CA HIS A 58 3.10 20.36 -1.82
C HIS A 58 3.42 18.87 -2.07
N PHE A 59 2.75 17.99 -1.32
CA PHE A 59 2.80 16.53 -1.50
C PHE A 59 1.39 16.03 -1.81
N THR A 60 1.26 15.12 -2.78
CA THR A 60 0.00 14.44 -3.06
C THR A 60 0.21 12.94 -3.13
N ALA A 61 -0.64 12.18 -2.45
CA ALA A 61 -0.72 10.72 -2.59
C ALA A 61 -2.17 10.30 -2.78
N ARG A 62 -2.39 9.27 -3.60
CA ARG A 62 -3.72 8.66 -3.76
C ARG A 62 -3.81 7.41 -2.90
N ASP A 63 -4.91 7.29 -2.15
CA ASP A 63 -5.25 6.07 -1.43
C ASP A 63 -4.04 5.52 -0.65
N LEU A 64 -3.50 6.35 0.24
CA LEU A 64 -2.26 6.10 0.98
C LEU A 64 -2.51 5.17 2.16
N LEU A 65 -1.68 4.12 2.26
CA LEU A 65 -1.59 3.23 3.40
C LEU A 65 -0.19 3.28 4.00
N VAL A 66 -0.10 3.51 5.31
CA VAL A 66 1.18 3.49 6.04
C VAL A 66 1.23 2.26 6.93
N VAL A 67 2.25 1.43 6.76
CA VAL A 67 2.47 0.22 7.55
C VAL A 67 3.83 0.29 8.26
N PRO A 68 4.06 -0.45 9.36
CA PRO A 68 5.33 -0.37 10.09
C PRO A 68 6.58 -0.67 9.23
N SER A 69 6.46 -1.64 8.32
CA SER A 69 7.46 -1.95 7.30
C SER A 69 6.76 -2.55 6.09
N VAL A 70 7.25 -2.28 4.88
CA VAL A 70 6.65 -2.79 3.63
C VAL A 70 7.02 -4.26 3.41
N THR A 71 6.45 -5.13 4.24
CA THR A 71 6.52 -6.59 4.10
C THR A 71 5.16 -7.14 3.72
N ARG A 72 5.15 -8.38 3.22
CA ARG A 72 3.92 -9.06 2.86
C ARG A 72 2.94 -9.09 4.03
N GLU A 73 3.42 -9.48 5.20
CA GLU A 73 2.62 -9.70 6.41
C GLU A 73 1.95 -8.41 6.87
N HIS A 74 2.71 -7.30 6.91
CA HIS A 74 2.14 -6.01 7.30
C HIS A 74 1.13 -5.49 6.29
N VAL A 75 1.40 -5.65 4.99
CA VAL A 75 0.47 -5.22 3.93
C VAL A 75 -0.80 -6.05 3.97
N GLU A 76 -0.71 -7.39 4.05
CA GLU A 76 -1.88 -8.27 4.13
C GLU A 76 -2.71 -8.02 5.40
N ALA A 77 -2.06 -7.84 6.55
CA ALA A 77 -2.74 -7.53 7.81
C ALA A 77 -3.48 -6.19 7.73
N ALA A 78 -2.82 -5.15 7.21
CA ALA A 78 -3.43 -3.83 7.07
C ALA A 78 -4.61 -3.85 6.07
N VAL A 79 -4.44 -4.49 4.91
CA VAL A 79 -5.53 -4.64 3.93
C VAL A 79 -6.72 -5.39 4.52
N SER A 80 -6.49 -6.43 5.31
CA SER A 80 -7.55 -7.20 5.96
C SER A 80 -8.32 -6.34 6.97
N ALA A 81 -7.61 -5.58 7.81
CA ALA A 81 -8.25 -4.67 8.78
C ALA A 81 -9.09 -3.59 8.08
N ILE A 82 -8.60 -3.01 6.98
CA ILE A 82 -9.31 -1.96 6.23
C ILE A 82 -10.57 -2.52 5.53
N ALA A 83 -10.52 -3.77 5.05
CA ALA A 83 -11.66 -4.44 4.47
C ALA A 83 -12.77 -4.70 5.50
N ASP A 84 -12.39 -5.01 6.74
CA ASP A 84 -13.33 -5.23 7.85
C ASP A 84 -13.94 -3.92 8.39
N GLU A 85 -13.25 -2.78 8.24
CA GLU A 85 -13.72 -1.47 8.70
C GLU A 85 -14.64 -0.72 7.71
N ASP A 86 -15.05 -1.36 6.60
CA ASP A 86 -15.84 -0.74 5.51
C ASP A 86 -15.21 0.55 4.93
N PHE A 87 -13.92 0.79 5.16
CA PHE A 87 -13.21 2.00 4.75
C PHE A 87 -13.28 2.24 3.24
N PHE A 88 -13.20 1.17 2.44
CA PHE A 88 -13.36 1.23 0.98
C PHE A 88 -14.82 1.18 0.50
N ARG A 89 -15.78 0.89 1.38
CA ARG A 89 -17.21 0.74 1.05
C ARG A 89 -18.02 2.04 1.19
N ARG A 90 -17.58 3.00 2.01
CA ARG A 90 -18.24 4.32 2.10
C ARG A 90 -17.87 5.21 0.91
N ARG A 91 -18.65 5.11 -0.17
CA ARG A 91 -18.85 6.18 -1.15
C ARG A 91 -20.33 6.49 -1.27
#